data_AF-A0A7J0CKD7-F1
#
_entry.id   AF-A0A7J0CKD7-F1
#
_cell.length_a   1.000
_cell.length_b   1.000
_cell.length_c   1.000
_cell.angle_alpha   90.00
_cell.angle_beta   90.00
_cell.angle_gamma   90.00
#
_symmetry.space_group_name_H-M   'P 1'
#
loop_
_entity.id
_entity.type
_entity.pdbx_description
1 polymer ?
#
loop_
_entity_poly.entity_id
_entity_poly.type
_entity_poly.pdbx_seq_one_letter_code
_entity_poly.pdbx_strand_id
1 'polypeptide(L)'
;MDRPDFEPYDNVGRTAEQIAASYTGTATRDDLRRWSRRDSKEFLAQHPLPGTPPPALDPGPYIAALAAARTPAEVSAVTQHLLDAVFPTVREVSHLLVDIARWEGRHRSAAPDSPPKMLMTAASRCLDALALADQADIRALRDEYDPSPKPPQPGTESAPGVPRLHRPHRPRQHRTAPPRGLPREGRRTPAQPLAQSGEVPCTPPP
;
A
#
# COMPACT_ATOMS: atom_id res chain seq x y z
N MET A 1 -8.45 13.48 -27.07
CA MET A 1 -7.06 13.19 -26.66
C MET A 1 -6.99 11.71 -26.39
N ASP A 2 -6.71 10.92 -27.42
CA ASP A 2 -6.43 9.50 -27.26
C ASP A 2 -5.17 9.29 -26.42
N ARG A 3 -5.17 8.23 -25.61
CA ARG A 3 -3.98 7.74 -24.90
C ARG A 3 -3.55 6.42 -25.56
N PRO A 4 -2.56 6.44 -26.47
CA PRO A 4 -2.30 5.32 -27.38
C PRO A 4 -1.48 4.16 -26.76
N ASP A 5 -1.49 3.99 -25.43
CA ASP A 5 -0.64 3.03 -24.71
C ASP A 5 -1.40 1.99 -23.86
N PHE A 6 -2.74 2.00 -23.88
CA PHE A 6 -3.59 1.16 -23.00
C PHE A 6 -4.26 0.01 -23.75
N GLU A 7 -3.51 -1.03 -24.11
CA GLU A 7 -4.10 -2.29 -24.57
C GLU A 7 -4.49 -3.16 -23.36
N PRO A 8 -5.80 -3.40 -23.08
CA PRO A 8 -6.23 -3.90 -21.76
C PRO A 8 -5.72 -5.29 -21.38
N TYR A 9 -5.29 -6.11 -22.35
CA TYR A 9 -5.02 -7.54 -22.17
C TYR A 9 -3.54 -7.94 -22.22
N ASP A 10 -2.61 -7.05 -22.61
CA ASP A 10 -1.18 -7.36 -22.55
C ASP A 10 -0.60 -7.12 -21.15
N ASN A 11 -0.57 -8.17 -20.33
CA ASN A 11 0.03 -8.12 -19.00
C ASN A 11 1.52 -8.50 -18.98
N VAL A 12 2.16 -8.73 -20.14
CA VAL A 12 3.57 -9.14 -20.20
C VAL A 12 4.46 -7.95 -19.84
N GLY A 13 5.23 -8.08 -18.75
CA GLY A 13 6.12 -7.02 -18.26
C GLY A 13 5.46 -5.97 -17.35
N ARG A 14 4.15 -6.06 -17.06
CA ARG A 14 3.51 -5.20 -16.06
C ARG A 14 3.92 -5.61 -14.64
N THR A 15 4.15 -4.63 -13.77
CA THR A 15 4.29 -4.90 -12.33
C THR A 15 2.94 -5.27 -11.72
N ALA A 16 2.94 -6.04 -10.63
CA ALA A 16 1.72 -6.36 -9.90
C ALA A 16 0.95 -5.11 -9.45
N GLU A 17 1.66 -4.01 -9.19
CA GLU A 17 1.10 -2.70 -8.86
C GLU A 17 0.37 -2.06 -10.05
N GLN A 18 0.97 -2.05 -11.25
CA GLN A 18 0.34 -1.53 -12.46
C GLN A 18 -0.95 -2.30 -12.79
N ILE A 19 -0.95 -3.63 -12.59
CA ILE A 19 -2.15 -4.47 -12.74
C ILE A 19 -3.22 -4.04 -11.73
N ALA A 20 -2.89 -3.96 -10.43
CA ALA A 20 -3.84 -3.55 -9.39
C ALA A 20 -4.40 -2.11 -9.58
N ALA A 21 -3.56 -1.17 -10.02
CA ALA A 21 -3.95 0.20 -10.33
C ALA A 21 -4.97 0.25 -11.48
N SER A 22 -4.76 -0.52 -12.56
CA SER A 22 -5.65 -0.55 -13.71
C SER A 22 -7.08 -1.02 -13.40
N TYR A 23 -7.23 -2.00 -12.49
CA TYR A 23 -8.55 -2.48 -12.06
C TYR A 23 -9.26 -1.55 -11.07
N THR A 24 -8.52 -0.70 -10.35
CA THR A 24 -9.05 0.15 -9.29
C THR A 24 -9.17 1.64 -9.68
N GLY A 25 -8.57 2.04 -10.81
CA GLY A 25 -8.50 3.43 -11.25
C GLY A 25 -7.60 4.32 -10.37
N THR A 26 -6.71 3.71 -9.58
CA THR A 26 -5.89 4.41 -8.59
C THR A 26 -4.49 4.75 -9.10
N ALA A 27 -3.82 5.69 -8.45
CA ALA A 27 -2.48 6.12 -8.84
C ALA A 27 -1.43 5.01 -8.58
N THR A 28 -0.51 4.82 -9.52
CA THR A 28 0.69 4.01 -9.27
C THR A 28 1.70 4.80 -8.44
N ARG A 29 2.59 4.09 -7.75
CA ARG A 29 3.81 4.62 -7.12
C ARG A 29 4.61 5.57 -8.01
N ASP A 30 4.72 5.28 -9.32
CA ASP A 30 5.44 6.16 -10.25
C ASP A 30 4.68 7.45 -10.54
N ASP A 31 3.35 7.42 -10.55
CA ASP A 31 2.51 8.62 -10.64
C ASP A 31 2.65 9.49 -9.39
N LEU A 32 2.52 8.89 -8.21
CA LEU A 32 2.69 9.55 -6.91
C LEU A 32 4.07 10.23 -6.81
N ARG A 33 5.14 9.50 -7.13
CA ARG A 33 6.52 10.03 -7.15
C ARG A 33 6.72 11.13 -8.20
N ARG A 34 6.05 11.06 -9.36
CA ARG A 34 6.13 12.07 -10.41
C ARG A 34 5.41 13.36 -10.02
N TRP A 35 4.27 13.28 -9.32
CA TRP A 35 3.58 14.44 -8.77
C TRP A 35 4.37 15.07 -7.62
N SER A 36 4.85 14.26 -6.66
CA SER A 36 5.73 14.71 -5.57
C SER A 36 6.93 15.49 -6.08
N ARG A 37 7.68 14.96 -7.06
CA ARG A 37 8.85 15.64 -7.66
C ARG A 37 8.52 16.93 -8.40
N ARG A 38 7.31 17.06 -8.96
CA ARG A 38 6.85 18.31 -9.60
C ARG A 38 6.63 19.38 -8.54
N ASP A 39 5.99 19.01 -7.44
CA ASP A 39 5.53 19.95 -6.41
C ASP A 39 6.65 20.34 -5.45
N SER A 40 7.60 19.44 -5.18
CA SER A 40 8.81 19.70 -4.39
C SER A 40 9.96 20.38 -5.16
N LYS A 41 9.76 20.71 -6.45
CA LYS A 41 10.84 21.19 -7.33
C LYS A 41 11.46 22.50 -6.83
N GLU A 42 10.63 23.47 -6.44
CA GLU A 42 11.08 24.78 -5.96
C GLU A 42 11.76 24.65 -4.59
N PHE A 43 11.21 23.81 -3.70
CA PHE A 43 11.81 23.48 -2.43
C PHE A 43 13.23 22.90 -2.58
N LEU A 44 13.45 21.94 -3.49
CA LEU A 44 14.78 21.38 -3.75
C LEU A 44 15.77 22.38 -4.38
N ALA A 45 15.27 23.42 -5.06
CA ALA A 45 16.12 24.52 -5.54
C ALA A 45 16.60 25.43 -4.40
N GLN A 46 15.78 25.60 -3.35
CA GLN A 46 16.09 26.38 -2.14
C GLN A 46 16.85 25.56 -1.09
N HIS A 47 16.63 24.25 -1.06
CA HIS A 47 17.22 23.28 -0.13
C HIS A 47 17.93 22.15 -0.91
N PRO A 48 19.08 22.43 -1.53
CA PRO A 48 19.79 21.44 -2.33
C PRO A 48 20.32 20.29 -1.46
N LEU A 49 20.00 19.06 -1.87
CA LEU A 49 20.44 17.83 -1.21
C LEU A 49 21.59 17.15 -1.99
N PRO A 50 22.45 16.36 -1.33
CA PRO A 50 23.50 15.60 -2.00
C PRO A 50 22.92 14.68 -3.10
N GLY A 51 23.49 14.77 -4.30
CA GLY A 51 23.05 14.02 -5.49
C GLY A 51 23.87 12.76 -5.81
N THR A 52 24.79 12.38 -4.93
CA THR A 52 25.71 11.24 -5.06
C THR A 52 26.05 10.75 -3.66
N PRO A 53 26.16 9.43 -3.39
CA PRO A 53 26.69 8.95 -2.10
C PRO A 53 28.10 9.52 -1.89
N PRO A 54 28.33 10.39 -0.88
CA PRO A 54 29.67 10.83 -0.54
C PRO A 54 30.39 9.68 0.19
N PRO A 55 31.72 9.75 0.39
CA PRO A 55 32.45 8.73 1.16
C PRO A 55 31.95 8.58 2.61
N ALA A 56 31.21 9.56 3.13
CA ALA A 56 30.40 9.46 4.35
C ALA A 56 29.07 10.20 4.15
N LEU A 57 27.99 9.71 4.76
CA LEU A 57 26.71 10.42 4.81
C LEU A 57 26.85 11.63 5.76
N ASP A 58 26.66 12.84 5.23
CA ASP A 58 26.41 14.04 6.03
C ASP A 58 24.90 14.19 6.24
N PRO A 59 24.36 14.03 7.47
CA PRO A 59 22.94 14.21 7.74
C PRO A 59 22.51 15.69 7.80
N GLY A 60 23.44 16.64 7.89
CA GLY A 60 23.17 18.06 8.10
C GLY A 60 22.20 18.67 7.06
N PRO A 61 22.46 18.53 5.74
CA PRO A 61 21.58 19.02 4.69
C PRO A 61 20.16 18.43 4.75
N TYR A 62 20.05 17.12 5.03
CA TYR A 62 18.76 16.44 5.14
C TYR A 62 17.95 16.92 6.35
N ILE A 63 18.60 17.11 7.51
CA ILE A 63 17.95 17.64 8.71
C ILE A 63 17.49 19.08 8.49
N ALA A 64 18.32 19.91 7.86
CA ALA A 64 17.98 21.31 7.56
C ALA A 64 16.81 21.43 6.56
N ALA A 65 16.80 20.61 5.50
CA ALA A 65 15.70 20.55 4.54
C ALA A 65 14.41 20.04 5.19
N LEU A 66 14.48 18.96 6.00
CA LEU A 66 13.32 18.42 6.71
C LEU A 66 12.71 19.44 7.69
N ALA A 67 13.53 20.26 8.35
CA ALA A 67 13.06 21.32 9.23
C ALA A 67 12.38 22.50 8.47
N ALA A 68 12.66 22.65 7.18
CA ALA A 68 12.03 23.66 6.31
C ALA A 68 10.77 23.15 5.58
N ALA A 69 10.64 21.83 5.41
CA ALA A 69 9.53 21.19 4.69
C ALA A 69 8.17 21.48 5.34
N ARG A 70 7.15 21.69 4.50
CA ARG A 70 5.78 22.06 4.90
C ARG A 70 4.70 21.15 4.29
N THR A 71 5.06 20.35 3.31
CA THR A 71 4.15 19.47 2.56
C THR A 71 4.67 18.03 2.52
N PRO A 72 3.78 17.02 2.32
CA PRO A 72 4.20 15.63 2.12
C PRO A 72 5.17 15.45 0.94
N ALA A 73 5.03 16.26 -0.12
CA ALA A 73 5.91 16.22 -1.29
C ALA A 73 7.36 16.61 -0.96
N GLU A 74 7.56 17.61 -0.10
CA GLU A 74 8.89 18.06 0.33
C GLU A 74 9.53 17.05 1.29
N VAL A 75 8.76 16.48 2.22
CA VAL A 75 9.22 15.39 3.10
C VAL A 75 9.61 14.15 2.28
N SER A 76 8.81 13.81 1.26
CA SER A 76 9.15 12.73 0.32
C SER A 76 10.42 13.02 -0.46
N ALA A 77 10.60 14.25 -0.95
CA ALA A 77 11.83 14.64 -1.64
C ALA A 77 13.08 14.44 -0.76
N VAL A 78 13.04 14.86 0.52
CA VAL A 78 14.14 14.61 1.47
C VAL A 78 14.34 13.11 1.71
N THR A 79 13.26 12.37 1.90
CA THR A 79 13.28 10.92 2.17
C THR A 79 13.89 10.14 1.01
N GLN A 80 13.49 10.45 -0.23
CA GLN A 80 13.99 9.77 -1.43
C GLN A 80 15.46 10.09 -1.71
N HIS A 81 15.88 11.36 -1.57
CA HIS A 81 17.30 11.71 -1.65
C HIS A 81 18.16 11.03 -0.57
N LEU A 82 17.61 10.76 0.62
CA LEU A 82 18.30 10.01 1.66
C LEU A 82 18.39 8.52 1.28
N LEU A 83 17.29 7.92 0.84
CA LEU A 83 17.24 6.52 0.41
C LEU A 83 18.20 6.25 -0.76
N ASP A 84 18.20 7.10 -1.79
CA ASP A 84 19.11 7.01 -2.93
C ASP A 84 20.59 7.12 -2.51
N ALA A 85 20.90 7.93 -1.49
CA ALA A 85 22.25 8.08 -0.96
C ALA A 85 22.71 6.89 -0.10
N VAL A 86 21.84 6.28 0.71
CA VAL A 86 22.22 5.18 1.63
C VAL A 86 22.08 3.79 1.03
N PHE A 87 21.16 3.60 0.07
CA PHE A 87 20.84 2.28 -0.49
C PHE A 87 22.07 1.52 -1.04
N PRO A 88 22.99 2.14 -1.81
CA PRO A 88 24.18 1.43 -2.30
C PRO A 88 25.04 0.86 -1.16
N THR A 89 25.33 1.66 -0.14
CA THR A 89 26.16 1.24 1.00
C THR A 89 25.48 0.17 1.85
N VAL A 90 24.18 0.33 2.13
CA VAL A 90 23.41 -0.66 2.91
C VAL A 90 23.30 -1.98 2.16
N ARG A 91 23.18 -1.95 0.83
CA ARG A 91 23.20 -3.13 -0.02
C ARG A 91 24.54 -3.86 0.02
N GLU A 92 25.67 -3.16 -0.07
CA GLU A 92 26.98 -3.81 0.04
C GLU A 92 27.25 -4.38 1.43
N VAL A 93 26.78 -3.71 2.50
CA VAL A 93 26.81 -4.29 3.86
C VAL A 93 25.97 -5.57 3.94
N SER A 94 24.78 -5.59 3.33
CA SER A 94 23.92 -6.78 3.26
C SER A 94 24.62 -7.94 2.51
N HIS A 95 25.23 -7.67 1.34
CA HIS A 95 26.02 -8.67 0.61
C HIS A 95 27.19 -9.20 1.45
N LEU A 96 27.98 -8.34 2.09
CA LEU A 96 29.12 -8.72 2.90
C LEU A 96 28.72 -9.60 4.11
N LEU A 97 27.61 -9.28 4.77
CA LEU A 97 27.05 -10.11 5.85
C LEU A 97 26.64 -11.50 5.35
N VAL A 98 26.08 -11.61 4.15
CA VAL A 98 25.75 -12.88 3.50
C VAL A 98 27.02 -13.67 3.16
N ASP A 99 28.08 -13.03 2.68
CA ASP A 99 29.33 -13.71 2.33
C ASP A 99 30.09 -14.19 3.57
N ILE A 100 30.13 -13.39 4.64
CA ILE A 100 30.66 -13.81 5.95
C ILE A 100 29.86 -15.01 6.49
N ALA A 101 28.52 -14.96 6.43
CA ALA A 101 27.68 -16.10 6.81
C ALA A 101 27.95 -17.36 5.96
N ARG A 102 28.29 -17.16 4.69
CA ARG A 102 28.57 -18.24 3.74
C ARG A 102 29.97 -18.82 3.83
N TRP A 103 30.88 -18.25 4.61
CA TRP A 103 32.27 -18.70 4.73
C TRP A 103 32.36 -20.23 4.97
N GLU A 104 33.18 -20.89 4.14
CA GLU A 104 33.34 -22.36 4.06
C GLU A 104 32.04 -23.17 3.92
N GLY A 105 30.93 -22.55 3.50
CA GLY A 105 29.63 -23.21 3.38
C GLY A 105 28.97 -23.56 4.73
N ARG A 106 29.50 -23.07 5.86
CA ARG A 106 29.07 -23.46 7.22
C ARG A 106 27.58 -23.24 7.50
N HIS A 107 26.96 -22.24 6.85
CA HIS A 107 25.52 -21.96 6.93
C HIS A 107 24.57 -23.08 6.47
N ARG A 108 25.03 -24.06 5.67
CA ARG A 108 24.13 -25.04 5.03
C ARG A 108 23.44 -25.97 6.02
N SER A 109 24.19 -26.44 7.03
CA SER A 109 23.71 -27.37 8.07
C SER A 109 23.59 -26.72 9.45
N ALA A 110 23.71 -25.40 9.53
CA ALA A 110 23.71 -24.67 10.79
C ALA A 110 22.29 -24.47 11.34
N ALA A 111 22.12 -24.65 12.66
CA ALA A 111 20.86 -24.48 13.37
C ALA A 111 20.25 -23.06 13.18
N PRO A 112 18.92 -22.88 13.33
CA PRO A 112 18.25 -21.59 13.07
C PRO A 112 18.85 -20.39 13.83
N ASP A 113 19.24 -20.57 15.08
CA ASP A 113 19.81 -19.50 15.93
C ASP A 113 21.36 -19.45 15.90
N SER A 114 21.98 -20.14 14.94
CA SER A 114 23.44 -20.14 14.79
C SER A 114 23.97 -18.82 14.21
N PRO A 115 25.24 -18.45 14.48
CA PRO A 115 25.81 -17.20 13.98
C PRO A 115 25.68 -16.97 12.45
N PRO A 116 25.87 -17.99 11.57
CA PRO A 116 25.63 -17.81 10.13
C PRO A 116 24.18 -17.45 9.79
N LYS A 117 23.19 -18.01 10.49
CA LYS A 117 21.77 -17.69 10.26
C LYS A 117 21.44 -16.31 10.80
N MET A 118 21.96 -15.94 11.97
CA MET A 118 21.84 -14.58 12.52
C MET A 118 22.39 -13.52 11.55
N LEU A 119 23.55 -13.77 10.93
CA LEU A 119 24.15 -12.88 9.93
C LEU A 119 23.28 -12.76 8.66
N MET A 120 22.70 -13.86 8.17
CA MET A 120 21.74 -13.81 7.05
C MET A 120 20.46 -13.03 7.42
N THR A 121 19.96 -13.19 8.66
CA THR A 121 18.82 -12.40 9.16
C THR A 121 19.16 -10.91 9.28
N ALA A 122 20.36 -10.56 9.73
CA ALA A 122 20.84 -9.18 9.77
C ALA A 122 20.91 -8.57 8.36
N ALA A 123 21.45 -9.31 7.39
CA ALA A 123 21.53 -8.90 5.99
C ALA A 123 20.15 -8.60 5.38
N SER A 124 19.12 -9.43 5.66
CA SER A 124 17.74 -9.14 5.27
C SER A 124 17.25 -7.84 5.90
N ARG A 125 17.38 -7.71 7.23
CA ARG A 125 16.86 -6.57 7.99
C ARG A 125 17.45 -5.22 7.56
N CYS A 126 18.69 -5.19 7.06
CA CYS A 126 19.29 -4.01 6.45
C CYS A 126 18.47 -3.49 5.25
N LEU A 127 17.99 -4.39 4.38
CA LEU A 127 17.18 -4.04 3.21
C LEU A 127 15.71 -3.82 3.58
N ASP A 128 15.16 -4.65 4.48
CA ASP A 128 13.78 -4.54 4.97
C ASP A 128 13.50 -3.16 5.60
N ALA A 129 14.49 -2.58 6.31
CA ALA A 129 14.38 -1.24 6.87
C ALA A 129 14.23 -0.13 5.82
N LEU A 130 14.98 -0.21 4.70
CA LEU A 130 14.86 0.76 3.60
C LEU A 130 13.54 0.58 2.84
N ALA A 131 13.12 -0.67 2.61
CA ALA A 131 11.84 -0.99 1.99
C ALA A 131 10.65 -0.49 2.84
N LEU A 132 10.73 -0.57 4.17
CA LEU A 132 9.70 -0.05 5.07
C LEU A 132 9.61 1.48 5.05
N ALA A 133 10.75 2.18 5.06
CA ALA A 133 10.78 3.64 4.97
C ALA A 133 10.19 4.14 3.63
N ASP A 134 10.56 3.46 2.54
CA ASP A 134 10.02 3.70 1.21
C ASP A 134 8.50 3.42 1.10
N GLN A 135 8.02 2.33 1.70
CA GLN A 135 6.60 2.02 1.75
C GLN A 135 5.81 3.06 2.55
N ALA A 136 6.38 3.58 3.64
CA ALA A 136 5.78 4.64 4.43
C ALA A 136 5.68 5.96 3.65
N ASP A 137 6.71 6.30 2.87
CA ASP A 137 6.69 7.48 1.99
C ASP A 137 5.59 7.38 0.91
N ILE A 138 5.51 6.24 0.20
CA ILE A 138 4.46 6.03 -0.80
C ILE A 138 3.05 6.08 -0.19
N ARG A 139 2.88 5.61 1.05
CA ARG A 139 1.61 5.74 1.77
C ARG A 139 1.27 7.20 2.05
N ALA A 140 2.21 7.99 2.53
CA ALA A 140 2.01 9.42 2.78
C ALA A 140 1.68 10.19 1.48
N LEU A 141 2.38 9.89 0.38
CA LEU A 141 2.04 10.45 -0.93
C LEU A 141 0.66 10.03 -1.43
N ARG A 142 0.21 8.81 -1.13
CA ARG A 142 -1.12 8.34 -1.52
C ARG A 142 -2.23 9.04 -0.72
N ASP A 143 -2.03 9.24 0.57
CA ASP A 143 -2.98 9.97 1.43
C ASP A 143 -3.13 11.45 0.99
N GLU A 144 -2.10 12.05 0.38
CA GLU A 144 -2.13 13.41 -0.21
C GLU A 144 -2.74 13.44 -1.63
N TYR A 145 -2.25 12.60 -2.55
CA TYR A 145 -2.55 12.73 -3.99
C TYR A 145 -3.64 11.80 -4.54
N ASP A 146 -3.90 10.67 -3.88
CA ASP A 146 -4.91 9.68 -4.27
C ASP A 146 -5.71 9.18 -3.04
N PRO A 147 -6.31 10.10 -2.26
CA PRO A 147 -7.04 9.75 -1.05
C PRO A 147 -8.26 8.89 -1.40
N SER A 148 -8.41 7.76 -0.71
CA SER A 148 -9.59 6.89 -0.91
C SER A 148 -10.89 7.67 -0.71
N PRO A 149 -11.91 7.48 -1.57
CA PRO A 149 -13.20 8.17 -1.45
C PRO A 149 -13.78 7.99 -0.04
N LYS A 150 -13.99 9.10 0.68
CA LYS A 150 -14.62 9.06 2.00
C LYS A 150 -16.04 8.47 1.83
N PRO A 151 -16.44 7.48 2.66
CA PRO A 151 -17.82 7.01 2.66
C PRO A 151 -18.78 8.20 2.84
N PRO A 152 -19.93 8.23 2.14
CA PRO A 152 -20.89 9.32 2.28
C PRO A 152 -21.32 9.40 3.76
N GLN A 153 -21.14 10.57 4.36
CA GLN A 153 -21.58 10.79 5.74
C GLN A 153 -23.11 10.67 5.80
N PRO A 154 -23.67 9.82 6.67
CA PRO A 154 -25.11 9.78 6.90
C PRO A 154 -25.53 11.04 7.66
N GLY A 155 -25.92 12.11 6.93
CA GLY A 155 -26.27 13.37 7.58
C GLY A 155 -26.76 14.53 6.70
N THR A 156 -26.46 14.55 5.39
CA THR A 156 -26.90 15.64 4.48
C THR A 156 -27.74 15.12 3.32
N GLU A 157 -28.90 14.56 3.68
CA GLU A 157 -30.02 14.43 2.75
C GLU A 157 -30.62 15.83 2.50
N SER A 158 -29.99 16.59 1.58
CA SER A 158 -30.60 17.80 1.02
C SER A 158 -31.84 17.39 0.23
N ALA A 159 -32.99 17.38 0.91
CA ALA A 159 -34.28 17.01 0.35
C ALA A 159 -34.54 17.77 -0.97
N PRO A 160 -34.83 17.08 -2.09
CA PRO A 160 -35.19 17.73 -3.34
C PRO A 160 -36.44 18.61 -3.13
N GLY A 161 -36.32 19.89 -3.46
CA GLY A 161 -37.41 20.85 -3.32
C GLY A 161 -38.60 20.50 -4.21
N VAL A 162 -39.64 19.90 -3.64
CA VAL A 162 -40.91 19.66 -4.34
C VAL A 162 -41.74 20.94 -4.33
N PRO A 163 -42.10 21.53 -5.49
CA PRO A 163 -42.94 22.71 -5.53
C PRO A 163 -44.33 22.43 -4.93
N ARG A 164 -44.81 23.32 -4.05
CA ARG A 164 -46.16 23.25 -3.50
C ARG A 164 -47.20 23.50 -4.60
N LEU A 165 -47.65 22.46 -5.28
CA LEU A 165 -48.80 22.56 -6.17
C LEU A 165 -50.10 22.61 -5.33
N HIS A 166 -50.96 23.58 -5.63
CA HIS A 166 -52.21 23.80 -4.90
C HIS A 166 -53.16 22.59 -5.00
N ARG A 167 -53.86 22.33 -3.89
CA ARG A 167 -54.91 21.30 -3.77
C ARG A 167 -56.27 21.87 -4.20
N PRO A 168 -57.01 21.21 -5.10
CA PRO A 168 -58.47 21.22 -5.06
C PRO A 168 -59.05 19.95 -4.43
N HIS A 169 -60.36 19.96 -4.17
CA HIS A 169 -61.06 18.97 -3.34
C HIS A 169 -61.37 17.61 -3.99
N ARG A 170 -61.58 16.61 -3.12
CA ARG A 170 -62.06 15.23 -3.37
C ARG A 170 -63.58 15.22 -3.66
N PRO A 171 -64.15 14.20 -4.36
CA PRO A 171 -64.58 12.93 -3.72
C PRO A 171 -64.35 11.68 -4.60
N ARG A 172 -63.89 10.50 -4.13
CA ARG A 172 -64.47 9.50 -3.18
C ARG A 172 -65.62 8.64 -3.76
N GLN A 173 -65.28 7.50 -4.39
CA GLN A 173 -66.07 6.25 -4.50
C GLN A 173 -65.05 5.07 -4.54
N HIS A 174 -64.98 4.09 -3.62
CA HIS A 174 -65.85 2.94 -3.28
C HIS A 174 -65.54 1.64 -4.06
N ARG A 175 -65.40 0.51 -3.31
CA ARG A 175 -65.43 -0.93 -3.74
C ARG A 175 -64.22 -1.43 -4.57
N THR A 176 -63.74 -2.69 -4.50
CA THR A 176 -64.05 -3.90 -3.66
C THR A 176 -62.76 -4.75 -3.49
N ALA A 177 -62.78 -5.82 -2.66
CA ALA A 177 -61.62 -6.64 -2.28
C ALA A 177 -61.57 -8.05 -3.00
N PRO A 178 -60.87 -9.12 -2.53
CA PRO A 178 -59.95 -9.95 -3.35
C PRO A 178 -60.39 -11.46 -3.33
N PRO A 179 -59.55 -12.54 -3.33
CA PRO A 179 -58.10 -12.77 -3.58
C PRO A 179 -57.75 -13.99 -4.48
N ARG A 180 -56.45 -14.26 -4.74
CA ARG A 180 -55.79 -15.62 -4.73
C ARG A 180 -54.34 -15.65 -5.30
N GLY A 181 -53.46 -16.49 -4.72
CA GLY A 181 -52.25 -17.01 -5.39
C GLY A 181 -50.95 -17.14 -4.55
N LEU A 182 -50.87 -18.12 -3.66
CA LEU A 182 -49.61 -18.67 -3.08
C LEU A 182 -49.40 -20.11 -3.66
N PRO A 183 -48.32 -20.89 -3.39
CA PRO A 183 -47.04 -20.62 -2.69
C PRO A 183 -45.77 -21.16 -3.44
N ARG A 184 -44.56 -20.98 -2.87
CA ARG A 184 -43.54 -22.05 -2.59
C ARG A 184 -42.27 -21.45 -1.97
N GLU A 185 -41.89 -21.83 -0.75
CA GLU A 185 -41.00 -22.96 -0.34
C GLU A 185 -39.51 -22.76 -0.65
N GLY A 186 -38.61 -23.02 0.33
CA GLY A 186 -37.16 -23.08 0.04
C GLY A 186 -36.11 -22.77 1.12
N ARG A 187 -36.38 -22.85 2.43
CA ARG A 187 -35.30 -22.75 3.44
C ARG A 187 -34.38 -23.99 3.40
N ARG A 188 -33.08 -23.81 3.11
CA ARG A 188 -32.00 -24.78 3.46
C ARG A 188 -30.66 -24.08 3.75
N THR A 189 -30.30 -23.99 5.03
CA THR A 189 -28.94 -24.26 5.56
C THR A 189 -28.86 -25.77 5.89
N PRO A 190 -27.70 -26.42 6.20
CA PRO A 190 -26.49 -25.87 6.84
C PRO A 190 -25.13 -26.39 6.29
N ALA A 191 -24.01 -25.91 6.85
CA ALA A 191 -22.91 -26.74 7.40
C ALA A 191 -21.74 -25.89 7.95
N GLN A 192 -21.35 -26.13 9.20
CA GLN A 192 -19.97 -25.96 9.69
C GLN A 192 -19.29 -27.33 9.68
N PRO A 193 -17.95 -27.40 9.79
CA PRO A 193 -17.34 -28.42 10.63
C PRO A 193 -16.35 -27.87 11.68
N LEU A 194 -16.16 -28.70 12.71
CA LEU A 194 -15.36 -28.46 13.92
C LEU A 194 -13.85 -28.41 13.67
N ALA A 195 -13.15 -27.75 14.60
CA ALA A 195 -11.77 -28.08 14.94
C ALA A 195 -11.73 -29.26 15.92
N GLN A 196 -10.69 -30.12 15.82
CA GLN A 196 -10.21 -30.88 16.97
C GLN A 196 -8.74 -31.31 16.79
N SER A 197 -7.94 -31.02 17.81
CA SER A 197 -6.53 -31.42 17.91
C SER A 197 -6.42 -32.85 18.46
N GLY A 198 -5.36 -33.57 18.09
CA GLY A 198 -5.01 -34.87 18.68
C GLY A 198 -3.51 -35.13 18.61
N GLU A 199 -2.92 -35.50 19.73
CA GLU A 199 -1.47 -35.73 19.90
C GLU A 199 -0.96 -37.00 19.22
N VAL A 200 0.34 -37.03 18.88
CA VAL A 200 1.09 -38.25 18.57
C VAL A 200 2.44 -38.21 19.31
N PRO A 201 2.74 -39.16 20.21
CA PRO A 201 4.00 -39.20 20.95
C PRO A 201 5.14 -39.92 20.20
N CYS A 202 6.38 -39.62 20.56
CA CYS A 202 7.60 -40.18 19.96
C CYS A 202 8.00 -41.56 20.53
N THR A 203 8.56 -42.43 19.68
CA THR A 203 9.46 -43.54 20.05
C THR A 203 10.48 -43.83 18.93
N PRO A 204 11.77 -44.09 19.26
CA PRO A 204 12.80 -44.55 18.31
C PRO A 204 13.23 -46.01 18.55
N PRO A 205 13.65 -46.73 17.50
CA PRO A 205 14.82 -47.64 17.61
C PRO A 205 15.58 -47.85 16.27
N PRO A 206 16.63 -48.70 16.21
CA PRO A 206 17.63 -49.04 17.24
C PRO A 206 19.03 -48.48 16.93
#